data_AF-A6GFW6-F1
#
_entry.id   AF-A6GFW6-F1
#
_cell.length_a   1.000
_cell.length_b   1.000
_cell.length_c   1.000
_cell.angle_alpha   90.00
_cell.angle_beta   90.00
_cell.angle_gamma   90.00
#
_symmetry.space_group_name_H-M   'P 1'
#
loop_
_entity.id
_entity.type
_entity.pdbx_description
1 polymer ?
#
loop_
_entity_poly.entity_id
_entity_poly.type
_entity_poly.pdbx_seq_one_letter_code
_entity_poly.pdbx_strand_id
1 'polypeptide(L)'
;MRPALRRVCKRAGLRPVSVHVLRHSFASHLAMRGASIKVIQELLGHSDIKVTMRYAHLSPAARSHAVELLDGPPDGPGGAH
;
A
#
# COMPACT_ATOMS: atom_id res chain seq x y z
N MET A 1 -19.12 -13.46 -6.13
CA MET A 1 -17.77 -13.94 -5.73
C MET A 1 -17.23 -14.85 -6.81
N ARG A 2 -16.04 -14.54 -7.37
CA ARG A 2 -15.47 -15.32 -8.50
C ARG A 2 -15.26 -16.78 -8.08
N PRO A 3 -15.66 -17.78 -8.89
CA PRO A 3 -15.60 -19.20 -8.52
C PRO A 3 -14.16 -19.70 -8.25
N ALA A 4 -13.16 -19.09 -8.88
CA ALA A 4 -11.75 -19.37 -8.62
C ALA A 4 -11.34 -19.02 -7.18
N LEU A 5 -11.75 -17.86 -6.66
CA LEU A 5 -11.38 -17.43 -5.30
C LEU A 5 -12.02 -18.34 -4.24
N ARG A 6 -13.28 -18.75 -4.44
CA ARG A 6 -13.97 -19.69 -3.55
C ARG A 6 -13.22 -21.03 -3.42
N ARG A 7 -12.68 -21.56 -4.52
CA ARG A 7 -11.87 -22.79 -4.50
C ARG A 7 -10.57 -22.63 -3.73
N VAL A 8 -9.89 -21.49 -3.88
CA VAL A 8 -8.66 -21.17 -3.15
C VAL A 8 -8.95 -21.01 -1.66
N CYS A 9 -10.00 -20.27 -1.27
CA CYS A 9 -10.40 -20.15 0.14
C CYS A 9 -10.70 -21.51 0.77
N LYS A 10 -11.45 -22.38 0.07
CA LYS A 10 -11.77 -23.73 0.55
C LYS A 10 -10.50 -24.58 0.74
N ARG A 11 -9.54 -24.51 -0.18
CA ARG A 11 -8.24 -25.21 -0.06
C ARG A 11 -7.39 -24.67 1.07
N ALA A 12 -7.45 -23.36 1.33
CA ALA A 12 -6.71 -22.71 2.40
C ALA A 12 -7.38 -22.86 3.79
N GLY A 13 -8.53 -23.52 3.90
CA GLY A 13 -9.30 -23.60 5.15
C GLY A 13 -9.89 -22.25 5.59
N LEU A 14 -9.94 -21.27 4.69
CA LEU A 14 -10.40 -19.92 4.99
C LEU A 14 -11.89 -19.77 4.69
N ARG A 15 -12.56 -18.97 5.52
CA ARG A 15 -13.94 -18.52 5.23
C ARG A 15 -13.98 -17.83 3.86
N PRO A 16 -15.13 -17.86 3.15
CA PRO A 16 -15.27 -17.19 1.86
C PRO A 16 -14.91 -15.70 1.97
N VAL A 17 -13.74 -15.31 1.46
CA VAL A 17 -13.34 -13.90 1.37
C VAL A 17 -13.65 -13.36 -0.02
N SER A 18 -14.07 -12.10 -0.07
CA SER A 18 -14.29 -11.40 -1.33
C SER A 18 -13.00 -10.72 -1.80
N VAL A 19 -12.90 -10.47 -3.11
CA VAL A 19 -11.81 -9.66 -3.68
C VAL A 19 -11.72 -8.26 -3.07
N HIS A 20 -12.84 -7.72 -2.60
CA HIS A 20 -12.88 -6.43 -1.91
C HIS A 20 -12.18 -6.49 -0.55
N VAL A 21 -12.41 -7.56 0.24
CA VAL A 21 -11.74 -7.75 1.53
C VAL A 21 -10.23 -7.92 1.37
N LEU A 22 -9.81 -8.69 0.35
CA LEU A 22 -8.38 -8.85 0.05
C LEU A 22 -7.74 -7.52 -0.36
N ARG A 23 -8.43 -6.75 -1.23
CA ARG A 23 -7.98 -5.41 -1.65
C ARG A 23 -7.83 -4.47 -0.46
N HIS A 24 -8.80 -4.45 0.45
CA HIS A 24 -8.74 -3.66 1.68
C HIS A 24 -7.56 -4.08 2.56
N SER A 25 -7.38 -5.39 2.77
CA SER A 25 -6.29 -5.91 3.61
C SER A 25 -4.92 -5.53 3.04
N PHE A 26 -4.71 -5.74 1.73
CA PHE A 26 -3.47 -5.39 1.04
C PHE A 26 -3.15 -3.90 1.15
N ALA A 27 -4.13 -3.04 0.85
CA ALA A 27 -3.96 -1.59 0.90
C ALA A 27 -3.67 -1.08 2.32
N SER A 28 -4.40 -1.59 3.32
CA SER A 28 -4.19 -1.24 4.72
C SER A 28 -2.81 -1.65 5.21
N HIS A 29 -2.35 -2.87 4.89
CA HIS A 29 -1.02 -3.33 5.29
C HIS A 29 0.11 -2.50 4.67
N LEU A 30 -0.01 -2.11 3.39
CA LEU A 30 0.97 -1.25 2.75
C LEU A 30 0.99 0.15 3.36
N ALA A 31 -0.18 0.74 3.61
CA ALA A 31 -0.28 2.04 4.24
C ALA A 31 0.34 2.04 5.65
N MET A 32 0.03 1.01 6.46
CA MET A 32 0.62 0.82 7.80
C MET A 32 2.14 0.66 7.79
N ARG A 33 2.71 0.11 6.71
CA ARG A 33 4.16 -0.02 6.52
C ARG A 33 4.81 1.25 5.96
N GLY A 34 4.05 2.34 5.80
CA GLY A 34 4.56 3.63 5.34
C GLY A 34 4.63 3.78 3.81
N ALA A 35 4.04 2.87 3.03
CA ALA A 35 3.99 3.03 1.58
C ALA A 35 3.16 4.28 1.20
N SER A 36 3.61 4.99 0.16
CA SER A 36 2.91 6.17 -0.32
C SER A 36 1.55 5.79 -0.92
N ILE A 37 0.55 6.65 -0.73
CA ILE A 37 -0.81 6.41 -1.24
C ILE A 37 -0.84 6.36 -2.77
N LYS A 38 0.10 7.05 -3.43
CA LYS A 38 0.29 6.99 -4.88
C LYS A 38 0.75 5.61 -5.34
N VAL A 39 1.74 5.01 -4.66
CA VAL A 39 2.20 3.64 -4.96
C VAL A 39 1.07 2.63 -4.72
N ILE A 40 0.33 2.77 -3.61
CA ILE A 40 -0.81 1.88 -3.33
C ILE A 40 -1.89 2.02 -4.41
N GLN A 41 -2.16 3.23 -4.91
CA GLN A 41 -3.11 3.47 -6.00
C GLN A 41 -2.72 2.70 -7.27
N GLU A 42 -1.44 2.77 -7.66
CA GLU A 42 -0.92 2.12 -8.86
C GLU A 42 -0.95 0.59 -8.75
N LEU A 43 -0.51 0.05 -7.61
CA LEU A 43 -0.56 -1.38 -7.32
C LEU A 43 -1.99 -1.94 -7.33
N LEU A 44 -2.96 -1.12 -6.92
CA LEU A 44 -4.37 -1.49 -6.94
C LEU A 44 -5.06 -1.20 -8.28
N GLY A 45 -4.40 -0.50 -9.20
CA GLY A 45 -4.97 -0.08 -10.48
C GLY A 45 -6.19 0.83 -10.32
N HIS A 46 -6.22 1.68 -9.30
CA HIS A 46 -7.33 2.62 -9.11
C HIS A 46 -7.17 3.82 -10.05
N SER A 47 -8.16 4.05 -10.91
CA SER A 47 -8.17 5.20 -11.83
C SER A 47 -8.32 6.54 -11.11
N ASP A 48 -8.94 6.55 -9.93
CA ASP A 48 -9.10 7.74 -9.08
C ASP A 48 -8.43 7.51 -7.72
N ILE A 49 -7.52 8.43 -7.38
CA ILE A 49 -6.82 8.43 -6.10
C ILE A 49 -7.76 8.58 -4.91
N LYS A 50 -8.92 9.22 -5.08
CA LYS A 50 -9.95 9.37 -4.03
C LYS A 50 -10.39 8.02 -3.45
N VAL A 51 -10.41 6.97 -4.26
CA VAL A 51 -10.74 5.60 -3.82
C VAL A 51 -9.66 5.06 -2.89
N THR A 52 -8.39 5.38 -3.15
CA THR A 52 -7.24 4.97 -2.34
C THR A 52 -7.02 5.84 -1.11
N MET A 53 -7.49 7.09 -1.11
CA MET A 53 -7.36 8.02 0.03
C MET A 53 -7.99 7.49 1.32
N ARG A 54 -8.93 6.54 1.23
CA ARG A 54 -9.46 5.82 2.41
C ARG A 54 -8.36 5.22 3.29
N TYR A 55 -7.20 4.85 2.73
CA TYR A 55 -6.10 4.25 3.49
C TYR A 55 -5.06 5.26 3.98
N ALA A 56 -5.18 6.54 3.62
CA ALA A 56 -4.19 7.58 3.95
C ALA A 56 -3.98 7.74 5.46
N HIS A 57 -5.05 7.61 6.24
CA HIS A 57 -5.00 7.69 7.71
C HIS A 57 -4.22 6.53 8.37
N LEU A 58 -4.00 5.43 7.65
CA LEU A 58 -3.26 4.27 8.15
C LEU A 58 -1.75 4.41 7.98
N SER A 59 -1.26 5.50 7.37
CA SER A 59 0.17 5.77 7.28
C SER A 59 0.62 6.60 8.49
N PRO A 60 1.16 5.95 9.55
CA PRO A 60 1.63 6.66 10.74
C PRO A 60 2.88 7.51 10.50
N ALA A 61 3.60 7.28 9.39
CA ALA A 61 4.97 7.76 9.22
C ALA A 61 5.19 8.76 8.07
N ALA A 62 4.22 8.97 7.17
CA ALA A 62 4.47 9.77 5.97
C ALA A 62 4.90 11.22 6.28
N ARG A 63 4.43 11.82 7.38
CA ARG A 63 4.83 13.18 7.77
C ARG A 63 6.20 13.21 8.45
N SER A 64 6.43 12.35 9.44
CA SER A 64 7.68 12.35 10.20
C SER A 64 8.87 11.92 9.34
N HIS A 65 8.72 10.88 8.52
CA HIS A 65 9.78 10.43 7.62
C HIS A 65 10.05 11.43 6.49
N ALA A 66 9.03 12.15 6.00
CA ALA A 66 9.25 13.19 4.99
C ALA A 66 10.04 14.38 5.51
N VAL A 67 9.92 14.71 6.80
CA VAL A 67 10.73 15.76 7.44
C VAL A 67 12.16 15.26 7.65
N GLU A 68 12.33 14.01 8.06
CA GLU A 68 13.63 13.37 8.28
C GLU A 68 14.49 13.29 7.00
N LEU A 69 13.86 13.25 5.82
CA LEU A 69 14.57 13.33 4.52
C LEU A 69 15.29 14.68 4.31
N LEU A 70 14.88 15.75 4.97
CA LEU A 70 15.54 17.06 4.87
C LEU A 70 16.77 17.17 5.77
N ASP A 71 16.92 16.27 6.75
CA ASP A 71 18.05 16.26 7.69
C ASP A 71 19.26 15.47 7.16
N GLY A 72 19.12 14.79 6.00
CA GLY A 72 20.20 14.07 5.31
C GLY A 72 20.84 14.89 4.18
N PRO A 73 22.13 14.66 3.86
CA PRO A 73 22.77 15.32 2.71
C PRO A 73 22.04 14.94 1.41
N PRO A 74 21.74 15.90 0.51
CA PRO A 74 20.91 15.64 -0.67
C PRO A 74 21.56 14.67 -1.68
N ASP A 75 22.86 14.40 -1.57
CA ASP A 75 23.57 13.53 -2.51
C ASP A 75 25.00 13.27 -2.02
N GLY A 76 25.43 12.00 -1.98
CA GLY A 76 26.85 11.64 -1.88
C GLY A 76 27.13 10.14 -1.74
N PRO A 77 28.16 9.57 -2.41
CA PRO A 77 29.22 10.22 -3.18
C PRO A 77 29.22 9.82 -4.67
N GLY A 78 29.15 10.81 -5.56
CA GLY A 78 29.23 10.61 -7.02
C GLY A 78 29.97 11.73 -7.78
N GLY A 79 30.80 12.51 -7.09
CA GLY A 79 31.58 13.58 -7.70
C GLY A 79 33.05 13.46 -7.33
N ALA A 80 33.78 12.61 -8.05
CA ALA A 80 35.24 12.62 -8.09
C ALA A 80 35.66 12.91 -9.54
N HIS A 81 35.82 14.20 -9.82
CA HIS A 81 36.63 14.74 -10.91
C HIS A 81 37.40 15.95 -10.36
#